data_AF-A0AAF3F3Z8-F1
#
_entry.id   AF-A0AAF3F3Z8-F1
#
_cell.length_a   1.000
_cell.length_b   1.000
_cell.length_c   1.000
_cell.angle_alpha   90.00
_cell.angle_beta   90.00
_cell.angle_gamma   90.00
#
_symmetry.space_group_name_H-M   'P 1'
#
loop_
_entity.id
_entity.type
_entity.pdbx_description
1 polymer ?
#
loop_
_entity_poly.entity_id
_entity_poly.type
_entity_poly.pdbx_seq_one_letter_code
_entity_poly.pdbx_strand_id
1 'polypeptide(L)'
;MCQLLADCCGKRGGERKFYSLFGEMAYRSLVEYVGASEKSSCGYCRSRQRSKSKEKQPDPDGSTTDDSELNSGNSYSFGVWGHFLAPNDYQILLDRGWRRSGRYLYKPTMDKTCCPQYTIRLDVTKFKLSRTQRKVLRAMNDYLKNDHIPKSKVNEEAGAQASISGTHLGGDESPVKKKKIIRCERAINRWIAKGLNVEEEQRKRIEKEKAREKTLESFLPQWDESWKHKLEVRFVSVKSKEYRNDAQEEFELYKKYQSMIHEDKRNSFEDFERFLVKSPLTDESRDEIEPHFGSYHEQYRLDGKIIAVGVVDILPKCFSSKYLFYDPDYAFLTLGTYTALREISYVQSDLLPRRAELKYYYMGYYINSCPKMRYKGKFRPSDLLCDHSFTWVPLSECLPMLAANEGNFTIWREEMPPATKMDVDKLNVFYKHKIYSWKQVKAVDPDLNTEEVADKLREWSEMVGPEAKYIALYLKELNMQEEFDE
;
A
#
# COMPACT_ATOMS: atom_id res chain seq x y z
N MET A 1 14.96 -5.33 28.30
CA MET A 1 15.06 -5.42 26.82
C MET A 1 14.91 -4.08 26.06
N CYS A 2 13.84 -3.27 26.23
CA CYS A 2 13.80 -1.92 25.62
C CYS A 2 14.95 -1.03 26.11
N GLN A 3 15.37 -1.14 27.37
CA GLN A 3 16.52 -0.42 27.91
C GLN A 3 17.86 -0.92 27.37
N LEU A 4 18.15 -2.23 27.40
CA LEU A 4 19.35 -2.84 26.80
C LEU A 4 19.48 -2.64 25.27
N LEU A 5 18.38 -2.69 24.51
CA LEU A 5 18.36 -2.38 23.07
C LEU A 5 18.41 -0.86 22.82
N ALA A 6 17.85 -0.03 23.70
CA ALA A 6 17.99 1.44 23.64
C ALA A 6 19.39 1.91 24.03
N ASP A 7 20.06 1.25 24.97
CA ASP A 7 21.42 1.55 25.42
C ASP A 7 22.46 1.13 24.35
N CYS A 8 22.15 0.10 23.55
CA CYS A 8 22.88 -0.21 22.33
C CYS A 8 22.62 0.79 21.18
N CYS A 9 21.45 1.44 21.12
CA CYS A 9 21.13 2.41 20.06
C CYS A 9 21.41 3.88 20.43
N GLY A 10 21.57 4.23 21.71
CA GLY A 10 21.65 5.61 22.18
C GLY A 10 23.05 6.24 22.20
N LYS A 11 24.11 5.42 22.12
CA LYS A 11 25.50 5.90 22.11
C LYS A 11 26.16 5.48 20.80
N ARG A 12 26.89 6.41 20.15
CA ARG A 12 27.80 6.13 19.02
C ARG A 12 28.78 5.03 19.42
N GLY A 13 28.42 3.76 19.25
CA GLY A 13 29.19 2.61 19.72
C GLY A 13 28.40 1.37 20.14
N GLY A 14 27.10 1.45 20.45
CA GLY A 14 26.34 0.28 20.88
C GLY A 14 25.94 -0.68 19.75
N GLU A 15 25.87 -0.21 18.50
CA GLU A 15 25.72 -1.06 17.31
C GLU A 15 26.89 -2.07 17.17
N ARG A 16 28.11 -1.70 17.59
CA ARG A 16 29.28 -2.61 17.55
C ARG A 16 29.24 -3.72 18.60
N LYS A 17 28.53 -3.53 19.73
CA LYS A 17 28.39 -4.55 20.79
C LYS A 17 27.38 -5.65 20.46
N PHE A 18 26.40 -5.38 19.59
CA PHE A 18 25.46 -6.39 19.12
C PHE A 18 26.19 -7.43 18.24
N TYR A 19 26.99 -7.02 17.27
CA TYR A 19 27.69 -7.94 16.36
C TYR A 19 28.74 -8.84 17.05
N SER A 20 29.32 -8.42 18.18
CA SER A 20 30.25 -9.29 18.93
C SER A 20 29.56 -10.49 19.60
N LEU A 21 28.23 -10.46 19.78
CA LEU A 21 27.46 -11.54 20.40
C LEU A 21 26.96 -12.60 19.40
N PHE A 22 26.80 -12.26 18.12
CA PHE A 22 26.07 -13.12 17.15
C PHE A 22 26.92 -13.80 16.07
N GLY A 23 28.25 -13.56 15.99
CA GLY A 23 29.12 -14.23 15.01
C GLY A 23 28.78 -13.92 13.55
N GLU A 24 29.54 -14.48 12.59
CA GLU A 24 29.44 -14.18 11.15
C GLU A 24 28.10 -14.56 10.48
N MET A 25 27.15 -15.17 11.21
CA MET A 25 25.77 -15.35 10.74
C MET A 25 24.93 -14.14 11.15
N ALA A 26 25.09 -13.03 10.42
CA ALA A 26 24.37 -11.79 10.65
C ALA A 26 22.89 -11.92 10.24
N TYR A 27 22.04 -12.42 11.15
CA TYR A 27 20.59 -12.25 11.02
C TYR A 27 20.25 -10.77 11.20
N ARG A 28 19.59 -10.18 10.20
CA ARG A 28 19.30 -8.73 10.14
C ARG A 28 17.87 -8.37 10.51
N SER A 29 17.08 -9.37 10.91
CA SER A 29 15.66 -9.20 11.23
C SER A 29 15.26 -10.06 12.43
N LEU A 30 14.55 -9.42 13.37
CA LEU A 30 13.97 -10.04 14.56
C LEU A 30 12.53 -9.55 14.70
N VAL A 31 11.59 -10.49 14.71
CA VAL A 31 10.16 -10.21 14.92
C VAL A 31 9.63 -11.01 16.10
N GLU A 32 8.74 -10.41 16.88
CA GLU A 32 8.06 -11.07 17.99
C GLU A 32 6.67 -11.52 17.55
N TYR A 33 6.37 -12.79 17.80
CA TYR A 33 5.05 -13.35 17.57
C TYR A 33 4.02 -12.63 18.45
N VAL A 34 2.96 -12.09 17.83
CA VAL A 34 1.81 -11.51 18.56
C VAL A 34 0.60 -12.43 18.42
N GLY A 35 0.38 -12.98 17.22
CA GLY A 35 -0.68 -13.95 16.94
C GLY A 35 -1.89 -13.37 16.23
N ALA A 36 -2.96 -14.17 16.15
CA ALA A 36 -4.20 -13.77 15.51
C ALA A 36 -4.99 -12.76 16.37
N SER A 37 -5.64 -11.81 15.70
CA SER A 37 -6.54 -10.84 16.32
C SER A 37 -7.84 -10.75 15.53
N GLU A 38 -8.95 -10.67 16.25
CA GLU A 38 -10.28 -10.41 15.70
C GLU A 38 -10.76 -9.03 16.17
N LYS A 39 -11.34 -8.26 15.25
CA LYS A 39 -12.01 -7.00 15.55
C LYS A 39 -13.43 -7.04 15.03
N SER A 40 -14.35 -6.50 15.83
CA SER A 40 -15.77 -6.31 15.49
C SER A 40 -16.02 -5.25 14.43
N SER A 41 -14.97 -4.56 13.96
CA SER A 41 -15.04 -3.69 12.78
C SER A 41 -13.88 -3.93 11.82
N CYS A 42 -14.20 -4.08 10.54
CA CYS A 42 -13.21 -4.11 9.47
C CYS A 42 -12.79 -2.71 8.96
N GLY A 43 -13.51 -1.65 9.36
CA GLY A 43 -13.27 -0.28 8.89
C GLY A 43 -13.73 0.03 7.46
N TYR A 44 -14.13 -0.98 6.67
CA TYR A 44 -14.51 -0.81 5.25
C TYR A 44 -16.00 -1.11 4.96
N CYS A 45 -16.65 -1.95 5.75
CA CYS A 45 -18.03 -2.43 5.53
C CYS A 45 -19.04 -1.23 5.50
N ARG A 46 -18.80 -0.13 6.24
CA ARG A 46 -19.60 1.13 6.20
C ARG A 46 -19.72 1.78 4.82
N SER A 47 -18.78 1.51 3.91
CA SER A 47 -18.79 2.08 2.56
C SER A 47 -19.73 1.35 1.58
N ARG A 48 -20.20 0.14 1.95
CA ARG A 48 -21.10 -0.70 1.15
C ARG A 48 -22.58 -0.27 1.24
N GLN A 49 -22.97 0.37 2.35
CA GLN A 49 -24.36 0.80 2.61
C GLN A 49 -24.70 2.14 1.93
N ARG A 50 -23.78 3.10 1.86
CA ARG A 50 -24.01 4.39 1.18
C ARG A 50 -24.40 4.23 -0.29
N SER A 51 -23.88 3.21 -0.99
CA SER A 51 -24.22 2.96 -2.40
C SER A 51 -25.61 2.37 -2.63
N LYS A 52 -26.27 1.81 -1.60
CA LYS A 52 -27.63 1.24 -1.71
C LYS A 52 -28.75 2.21 -1.27
N SER A 53 -28.42 3.31 -0.61
CA SER A 53 -29.40 4.24 -0.01
C SER A 53 -30.07 5.25 -0.97
N LYS A 54 -30.06 5.05 -2.30
CA LYS A 54 -30.67 6.02 -3.24
C LYS A 54 -32.12 5.72 -3.67
N GLU A 55 -32.73 4.64 -3.21
CA GLU A 55 -34.17 4.42 -3.38
C GLU A 55 -34.75 3.83 -2.09
N LYS A 56 -35.31 4.66 -1.23
CA LYS A 56 -36.39 4.26 -0.34
C LYS A 56 -37.45 5.35 -0.39
N GLN A 57 -38.66 4.97 -0.80
CA GLN A 57 -39.86 5.76 -0.54
C GLN A 57 -40.07 5.83 0.98
N PRO A 58 -40.62 6.93 1.51
CA PRO A 58 -40.89 7.05 2.94
C PRO A 58 -41.96 6.05 3.36
N ASP A 59 -41.69 5.29 4.43
CA ASP A 59 -42.69 4.46 5.08
C ASP A 59 -43.81 5.34 5.70
N PRO A 60 -45.08 4.90 5.74
CA PRO A 60 -46.21 5.78 6.03
C PRO A 60 -46.40 6.14 7.52
N ASP A 61 -45.61 5.60 8.44
CA ASP A 61 -45.97 5.55 9.87
C ASP A 61 -45.03 6.28 10.83
N GLY A 62 -44.11 7.13 10.34
CA GLY A 62 -43.38 8.07 11.20
C GLY A 62 -42.52 7.48 12.33
N SER A 63 -42.34 6.16 12.40
CA SER A 63 -41.47 5.52 13.37
C SER A 63 -40.02 5.51 12.85
N THR A 64 -39.16 6.34 13.43
CA THR A 64 -37.71 6.25 13.24
C THR A 64 -37.20 4.98 13.90
N THR A 65 -36.95 3.93 13.13
CA THR A 65 -36.11 2.82 13.59
C THR A 65 -34.70 3.38 13.82
N ASP A 66 -34.21 3.23 15.04
CA ASP A 66 -32.85 3.59 15.43
C ASP A 66 -31.83 2.89 14.50
N ASP A 67 -31.17 3.66 13.63
CA ASP A 67 -30.15 3.21 12.66
C ASP A 67 -28.82 2.78 13.35
N SER A 68 -28.88 2.33 14.61
CA SER A 68 -27.71 2.13 15.47
C SER A 68 -27.01 0.76 15.27
N GLU A 69 -27.63 -0.22 14.60
CA GLU A 69 -26.96 -1.47 14.18
C GLU A 69 -26.38 -1.40 12.75
N LEU A 70 -25.49 -0.44 12.52
CA LEU A 70 -24.61 -0.42 11.36
C LEU A 70 -23.66 -1.61 11.42
N ASN A 71 -23.93 -2.66 10.64
CA ASN A 71 -23.10 -3.87 10.50
C ASN A 71 -21.61 -3.49 10.31
N SER A 72 -20.87 -3.49 11.42
CA SER A 72 -19.49 -2.99 11.49
C SER A 72 -18.51 -3.94 10.82
N GLY A 73 -18.94 -5.19 10.56
CA GLY A 73 -18.24 -6.26 9.87
C GLY A 73 -16.99 -6.74 10.61
N ASN A 74 -16.63 -8.02 10.52
CA ASN A 74 -15.46 -8.51 11.24
C ASN A 74 -14.17 -8.40 10.40
N SER A 75 -13.05 -8.20 11.10
CA SER A 75 -11.71 -8.30 10.52
C SER A 75 -10.85 -9.24 11.34
N TYR A 76 -10.16 -10.12 10.64
CA TYR A 76 -9.21 -11.07 11.21
C TYR A 76 -7.83 -10.80 10.61
N SER A 77 -6.82 -10.68 11.46
CA SER A 77 -5.44 -10.56 10.99
C SER A 77 -4.47 -11.20 11.96
N PHE A 78 -3.44 -11.80 11.41
CA PHE A 78 -2.26 -12.23 12.15
C PHE A 78 -1.27 -11.07 12.31
N GLY A 79 -0.61 -10.98 13.45
CA GLY A 79 0.31 -9.89 13.79
C GLY A 79 1.67 -10.37 14.29
N VAL A 80 2.70 -9.58 14.00
CA VAL A 80 4.02 -9.65 14.65
C VAL A 80 4.53 -8.25 14.98
N TRP A 81 5.39 -8.14 15.98
CA TRP A 81 6.07 -6.90 16.31
C TRP A 81 7.49 -6.91 15.77
N GLY A 82 7.81 -5.99 14.87
CA GLY A 82 9.15 -5.85 14.30
C GLY A 82 10.08 -5.14 15.29
N HIS A 83 11.03 -5.89 15.85
CA HIS A 83 12.12 -5.29 16.63
C HIS A 83 13.11 -4.65 15.66
N PHE A 84 13.65 -5.42 14.73
CA PHE A 84 14.48 -4.90 13.64
C PHE A 84 14.12 -5.67 12.37
N LEU A 85 14.14 -4.99 11.23
CA LEU A 85 13.73 -5.59 9.98
C LEU A 85 14.58 -5.03 8.85
N ALA A 86 15.33 -5.89 8.19
CA ALA A 86 16.02 -5.54 6.97
C ALA A 86 15.00 -5.19 5.87
N PRO A 87 15.24 -4.16 5.04
CA PRO A 87 14.37 -3.81 3.92
C PRO A 87 14.06 -4.98 2.97
N ASN A 88 15.02 -5.90 2.77
CA ASN A 88 14.83 -7.08 1.95
C ASN A 88 13.83 -8.08 2.57
N ASP A 89 13.90 -8.29 3.89
CA ASP A 89 12.99 -9.18 4.60
C ASP A 89 11.59 -8.57 4.65
N TYR A 90 11.47 -7.25 4.77
CA TYR A 90 10.17 -6.60 4.67
C TYR A 90 9.59 -6.65 3.25
N GLN A 91 10.42 -6.56 2.19
CA GLN A 91 9.99 -6.77 0.81
C GLN A 91 9.39 -8.17 0.63
N ILE A 92 10.03 -9.20 1.19
CA ILE A 92 9.51 -10.57 1.21
C ILE A 92 8.15 -10.64 1.88
N LEU A 93 8.00 -10.02 3.06
CA LEU A 93 6.72 -10.00 3.79
C LEU A 93 5.63 -9.26 2.98
N LEU A 94 5.95 -8.12 2.36
CA LEU A 94 5.01 -7.40 1.48
C LEU A 94 4.52 -8.25 0.31
N ASP A 95 5.44 -9.03 -0.29
CA ASP A 95 5.16 -9.96 -1.39
C ASP A 95 4.37 -11.20 -0.93
N ARG A 96 4.19 -11.37 0.40
CA ARG A 96 3.30 -12.33 1.06
C ARG A 96 2.04 -11.69 1.64
N GLY A 97 1.75 -10.44 1.29
CA GLY A 97 0.53 -9.75 1.69
C GLY A 97 0.56 -9.07 3.06
N TRP A 98 1.70 -9.08 3.74
CA TRP A 98 1.88 -8.36 5.00
C TRP A 98 1.94 -6.85 4.80
N ARG A 99 1.54 -6.10 5.81
CA ARG A 99 1.68 -4.63 5.90
C ARG A 99 2.17 -4.25 7.28
N ARG A 100 2.48 -2.97 7.47
CA ARG A 100 2.92 -2.46 8.77
C ARG A 100 2.37 -1.08 9.11
N SER A 101 2.19 -0.87 10.39
CA SER A 101 1.88 0.40 11.05
C SER A 101 2.93 0.60 12.14
N GLY A 102 3.83 1.56 11.92
CA GLY A 102 5.08 1.64 12.64
C GLY A 102 5.82 0.30 12.70
N ARG A 103 6.05 -0.20 13.91
CA ARG A 103 6.70 -1.50 14.19
C ARG A 103 5.75 -2.69 14.20
N TYR A 104 4.44 -2.48 14.17
CA TYR A 104 3.48 -3.58 14.11
C TYR A 104 3.29 -4.03 12.66
N LEU A 105 3.56 -5.30 12.37
CA LEU A 105 3.29 -5.93 11.07
C LEU A 105 2.05 -6.80 11.17
N TYR A 106 1.26 -6.84 10.11
CA TYR A 106 0.01 -7.59 10.08
C TYR A 106 -0.29 -8.16 8.70
N LYS A 107 -0.97 -9.31 8.67
CA LYS A 107 -1.52 -9.94 7.46
C LYS A 107 -3.00 -10.28 7.69
N PRO A 108 -3.93 -9.67 6.94
CA PRO A 108 -5.34 -10.04 6.98
C PRO A 108 -5.57 -11.50 6.57
N THR A 109 -6.54 -12.14 7.22
CA THR A 109 -7.05 -13.46 6.86
C THR A 109 -8.26 -13.26 5.95
N MET A 110 -8.04 -13.49 4.65
CA MET A 110 -8.89 -12.96 3.58
C MET A 110 -10.26 -13.63 3.48
N ASP A 111 -10.32 -14.92 3.79
CA ASP A 111 -11.52 -15.76 3.85
C ASP A 111 -12.40 -15.48 5.10
N LYS A 112 -11.80 -14.95 6.17
CA LYS A 112 -12.52 -14.60 7.41
C LYS A 112 -12.95 -13.13 7.49
N THR A 113 -12.28 -12.24 6.76
CA THR A 113 -12.53 -10.78 6.83
C THR A 113 -13.67 -10.35 5.90
N CYS A 114 -14.65 -9.56 6.37
CA CYS A 114 -15.84 -9.18 5.55
C CYS A 114 -15.50 -8.44 4.25
N CYS A 115 -14.35 -7.75 4.20
CA CYS A 115 -13.87 -6.97 3.07
C CYS A 115 -12.45 -7.44 2.71
N PRO A 116 -12.30 -8.35 1.74
CA PRO A 116 -11.00 -8.90 1.35
C PRO A 116 -10.03 -7.80 0.90
N GLN A 117 -8.82 -7.83 1.46
CA GLN A 117 -7.76 -6.84 1.31
C GLN A 117 -6.65 -7.34 0.38
N TYR A 118 -6.87 -7.30 -0.94
CA TYR A 118 -5.87 -7.77 -1.90
C TYR A 118 -4.72 -6.78 -2.00
N THR A 119 -3.49 -7.26 -1.87
CA THR A 119 -2.31 -6.44 -2.14
C THR A 119 -2.31 -6.03 -3.61
N ILE A 120 -2.17 -4.73 -3.89
CA ILE A 120 -2.11 -4.19 -5.26
C ILE A 120 -0.77 -3.52 -5.52
N ARG A 121 -0.19 -3.81 -6.69
CA ARG A 121 1.02 -3.13 -7.18
C ARG A 121 0.86 -2.64 -8.62
N LEU A 122 1.72 -1.72 -9.02
CA LEU A 122 1.86 -1.18 -10.38
C LEU A 122 3.33 -1.27 -10.78
N ASP A 123 3.60 -1.73 -12.00
CA ASP A 123 4.91 -1.55 -12.64
C ASP A 123 4.99 -0.13 -13.22
N VAL A 124 5.81 0.74 -12.61
CA VAL A 124 5.85 2.16 -12.99
C VAL A 124 6.39 2.36 -14.39
N THR A 125 7.19 1.43 -14.94
CA THR A 125 7.73 1.52 -16.30
C THR A 125 6.66 1.38 -17.37
N LYS A 126 5.51 0.79 -17.00
CA LYS A 126 4.37 0.57 -17.89
C LYS A 126 3.20 1.51 -17.60
N PHE A 127 3.34 2.40 -16.62
CA PHE A 127 2.27 3.28 -16.19
C PHE A 127 1.78 4.18 -17.33
N LYS A 128 0.45 4.29 -17.46
CA LYS A 128 -0.18 5.17 -18.46
C LYS A 128 -1.15 6.14 -17.80
N LEU A 129 -0.97 7.42 -18.11
CA LEU A 129 -1.85 8.48 -17.64
C LEU A 129 -3.26 8.37 -18.24
N SER A 130 -4.25 8.17 -17.36
CA SER A 130 -5.66 8.24 -17.72
C SER A 130 -6.13 9.69 -17.90
N ARG A 131 -7.32 9.85 -18.52
CA ARG A 131 -7.95 11.18 -18.65
C ARG A 131 -8.28 11.80 -17.30
N THR A 132 -8.71 11.00 -16.32
CA THR A 132 -9.07 11.48 -14.98
C THR A 132 -7.83 11.92 -14.20
N GLN A 133 -6.74 11.15 -14.25
CA GLN A 133 -5.46 11.55 -13.64
C GLN A 133 -4.91 12.84 -14.25
N ARG A 134 -4.99 13.02 -15.59
CA ARG A 134 -4.65 14.29 -16.23
C ARG A 134 -5.51 15.46 -15.77
N LYS A 135 -6.79 15.23 -15.41
CA LYS A 135 -7.64 16.30 -14.84
C LYS A 135 -7.19 16.68 -13.44
N VAL A 136 -6.83 15.71 -12.60
CA VAL A 136 -6.28 15.96 -11.25
C VAL A 136 -5.01 16.80 -11.33
N LEU A 137 -4.06 16.41 -12.19
CA LEU A 137 -2.82 17.17 -12.39
C LEU A 137 -3.07 18.61 -12.90
N ARG A 138 -4.01 18.79 -13.83
CA ARG A 138 -4.39 20.11 -14.32
C ARG A 138 -5.07 20.96 -13.26
N ALA A 139 -5.91 20.36 -12.42
CA ALA A 139 -6.58 21.07 -11.33
C ALA A 139 -5.55 21.59 -10.31
N MET A 140 -4.55 20.78 -9.95
CA MET A 140 -3.42 21.25 -9.14
C MET A 140 -2.70 22.40 -9.83
N ASN A 141 -2.28 22.25 -11.09
CA ASN A 141 -1.52 23.30 -11.78
C ASN A 141 -2.31 24.61 -11.93
N ASP A 142 -3.62 24.53 -12.16
CA ASP A 142 -4.48 25.72 -12.29
C ASP A 142 -4.69 26.42 -10.94
N TYR A 143 -4.85 25.64 -9.86
CA TYR A 143 -4.85 26.16 -8.51
C TYR A 143 -3.54 26.88 -8.19
N LEU A 144 -2.39 26.23 -8.41
CA LEU A 144 -1.08 26.83 -8.14
C LEU A 144 -0.84 28.12 -8.94
N LYS A 145 -1.27 28.16 -10.21
CA LYS A 145 -1.07 29.31 -11.09
C LYS A 145 -2.02 30.46 -10.80
N ASN A 146 -3.29 30.15 -10.58
CA ASN A 146 -4.38 31.12 -10.69
C ASN A 146 -5.29 31.18 -9.45
N ASP A 147 -5.00 30.39 -8.40
CA ASP A 147 -5.88 30.20 -7.23
C ASP A 147 -7.29 29.71 -7.62
N HIS A 148 -7.40 29.00 -8.76
CA HIS A 148 -8.68 28.54 -9.26
C HIS A 148 -9.11 27.24 -8.58
N ILE A 149 -10.21 27.32 -7.83
CA ILE A 149 -10.86 26.17 -7.19
C ILE A 149 -11.91 25.58 -8.14
N PRO A 150 -11.80 24.29 -8.53
CA PRO A 150 -12.77 23.65 -9.41
C PRO A 150 -14.19 23.63 -8.81
N LYS A 151 -15.19 24.13 -9.56
CA LYS A 151 -16.61 24.19 -9.15
C LYS A 151 -17.30 22.85 -8.87
N SER A 152 -16.69 21.73 -9.26
CA SER A 152 -17.20 20.39 -8.98
C SER A 152 -16.06 19.47 -8.59
N LYS A 153 -16.27 18.63 -7.56
CA LYS A 153 -15.31 17.57 -7.22
C LYS A 153 -15.05 16.74 -8.47
N VAL A 154 -13.78 16.48 -8.78
CA VAL A 154 -13.42 15.52 -9.84
C VAL A 154 -13.98 14.17 -9.39
N ASN A 155 -15.11 13.79 -9.96
CA ASN A 155 -15.89 12.67 -9.47
C ASN A 155 -15.11 11.37 -9.75
N GLU A 156 -14.46 10.82 -8.73
CA GLU A 156 -13.70 9.57 -8.83
C GLU A 156 -14.64 8.39 -9.19
N GLU A 157 -15.93 8.50 -8.90
CA GLU A 157 -16.88 7.39 -8.97
C GLU A 157 -17.45 7.12 -10.38
N ALA A 158 -17.42 8.09 -11.29
CA ALA A 158 -18.11 8.01 -12.59
C ALA A 158 -17.45 7.05 -13.62
N GLY A 159 -16.32 6.42 -13.29
CA GLY A 159 -15.59 5.54 -14.20
C GLY A 159 -15.93 4.05 -14.10
N ALA A 160 -16.51 3.60 -12.98
CA ALA A 160 -16.73 2.17 -12.74
C ALA A 160 -17.97 1.60 -13.46
N GLN A 161 -19.01 2.43 -13.68
CA GLN A 161 -20.21 2.01 -14.41
C GLN A 161 -19.91 1.74 -15.90
N ALA A 162 -18.92 2.41 -16.49
CA ALA A 162 -18.60 2.27 -17.91
C ALA A 162 -17.82 0.98 -18.27
N SER A 163 -17.35 0.22 -17.28
CA SER A 163 -16.70 -1.08 -17.47
C SER A 163 -17.60 -2.28 -17.14
N ILE A 164 -18.78 -2.05 -16.55
CA ILE A 164 -19.76 -3.10 -16.19
C ILE A 164 -21.00 -3.04 -17.11
N SER A 165 -21.24 -1.94 -17.83
CA SER A 165 -22.34 -1.81 -18.80
C SER A 165 -22.04 -2.50 -20.15
N GLY A 166 -21.59 -3.76 -20.12
CA GLY A 166 -21.28 -4.57 -21.31
C GLY A 166 -22.07 -5.87 -21.41
N THR A 167 -22.94 -6.18 -20.45
CA THR A 167 -23.80 -7.38 -20.46
C THR A 167 -25.20 -7.00 -19.98
N HIS A 168 -26.00 -6.43 -20.88
CA HIS A 168 -27.46 -6.48 -20.76
C HIS A 168 -27.92 -7.83 -21.34
N LEU A 169 -28.54 -8.65 -20.49
CA LEU A 169 -29.42 -9.73 -20.92
C LEU A 169 -30.83 -9.13 -21.05
N GLY A 170 -31.43 -9.26 -22.24
CA GLY A 170 -32.85 -9.00 -22.51
C GLY A 170 -33.19 -7.57 -22.92
N GLY A 171 -33.30 -7.34 -24.24
CA GLY A 171 -33.84 -6.12 -24.84
C GLY A 171 -33.25 -5.88 -26.22
N ASP A 172 -34.07 -5.99 -27.26
CA ASP A 172 -33.73 -5.80 -28.67
C ASP A 172 -33.31 -4.35 -28.95
N GLU A 173 -32.03 -4.02 -28.72
CA GLU A 173 -31.38 -2.83 -29.25
C GLU A 173 -29.97 -3.18 -29.73
N SER A 174 -29.74 -3.07 -31.03
CA SER A 174 -28.43 -3.25 -31.67
C SER A 174 -27.34 -2.39 -30.98
N PRO A 175 -26.15 -2.94 -30.66
CA PRO A 175 -25.14 -2.22 -29.89
C PRO A 175 -24.57 -1.03 -30.68
N VAL A 176 -24.89 0.19 -30.24
CA VAL A 176 -24.35 1.43 -30.81
C VAL A 176 -22.82 1.45 -30.66
N LYS A 177 -22.10 1.30 -31.79
CA LYS A 177 -20.63 1.33 -31.81
C LYS A 177 -20.11 2.64 -31.18
N LYS A 178 -19.15 2.55 -30.25
CA LYS A 178 -18.53 3.72 -29.60
C LYS A 178 -17.99 4.68 -30.66
N LYS A 179 -18.24 6.00 -30.54
CA LYS A 179 -17.80 7.05 -31.50
C LYS A 179 -16.32 6.95 -31.94
N LYS A 180 -15.43 6.46 -31.06
CA LYS A 180 -14.00 6.24 -31.39
C LYS A 180 -13.80 5.11 -32.42
N ILE A 181 -14.56 4.03 -32.31
CA ILE A 181 -14.52 2.87 -33.22
C ILE A 181 -15.01 3.31 -34.60
N ILE A 182 -16.16 3.99 -34.67
CA ILE A 182 -16.70 4.54 -35.92
C ILE A 182 -15.68 5.46 -36.62
N ARG A 183 -14.96 6.30 -35.85
CA ARG A 183 -13.90 7.16 -36.42
C ARG A 183 -12.69 6.36 -36.93
N CYS A 184 -12.33 5.26 -36.27
CA CYS A 184 -11.27 4.37 -36.75
C CYS A 184 -11.68 3.62 -38.02
N GLU A 185 -12.89 3.06 -38.06
CA GLU A 185 -13.45 2.39 -39.25
C GLU A 185 -13.52 3.34 -40.45
N ARG A 186 -14.02 4.58 -40.25
CA ARG A 186 -14.01 5.61 -41.29
C ARG A 186 -12.59 5.99 -41.75
N ALA A 187 -11.60 5.96 -40.85
CA ALA A 187 -10.22 6.21 -41.24
C ALA A 187 -9.64 5.06 -42.08
N ILE A 188 -9.90 3.82 -41.67
CA ILE A 188 -9.50 2.61 -42.41
C ILE A 188 -10.14 2.58 -43.79
N ASN A 189 -11.44 2.81 -43.90
CA ASN A 189 -12.14 2.83 -45.20
C ASN A 189 -11.59 3.91 -46.13
N ARG A 190 -11.19 5.08 -45.59
CA ARG A 190 -10.53 6.13 -46.38
C ARG A 190 -9.13 5.73 -46.85
N TRP A 191 -8.39 4.95 -46.07
CA TRP A 191 -7.08 4.43 -46.48
C TRP A 191 -7.23 3.38 -47.58
N ILE A 192 -8.17 2.44 -47.43
CA ILE A 192 -8.50 1.44 -48.44
C ILE A 192 -8.91 2.13 -49.76
N ALA A 193 -9.82 3.11 -49.71
CA ALA A 193 -10.27 3.84 -50.89
C ALA A 193 -9.14 4.63 -51.59
N LYS A 194 -8.05 4.95 -50.89
CA LYS A 194 -6.87 5.63 -51.44
C LYS A 194 -5.78 4.67 -51.91
N GLY A 195 -6.01 3.35 -51.83
CA GLY A 195 -5.00 2.33 -52.15
C GLY A 195 -3.80 2.32 -51.19
N LEU A 196 -3.96 2.87 -49.97
CA LEU A 196 -2.89 2.91 -48.97
C LEU A 196 -2.82 1.61 -48.19
N ASN A 197 -1.60 1.21 -47.79
CA ASN A 197 -1.40 0.07 -46.90
C ASN A 197 -1.96 0.39 -45.49
N VAL A 198 -3.01 -0.33 -45.10
CA VAL A 198 -3.73 -0.10 -43.85
C VAL A 198 -2.84 -0.34 -42.62
N GLU A 199 -2.00 -1.37 -42.64
CA GLU A 199 -1.13 -1.70 -41.51
C GLU A 199 -0.06 -0.62 -41.29
N GLU A 200 0.53 -0.12 -42.38
CA GLU A 200 1.49 0.98 -42.33
C GLU A 200 0.86 2.28 -41.81
N GLU A 201 -0.34 2.63 -42.30
CA GLU A 201 -1.05 3.83 -41.84
C GLU A 201 -1.52 3.71 -40.38
N GLN A 202 -1.91 2.52 -39.95
CA GLN A 202 -2.17 2.23 -38.53
C GLN A 202 -0.91 2.41 -37.70
N ARG A 203 0.24 1.89 -38.15
CA ARG A 203 1.54 2.06 -37.47
C ARG A 203 1.93 3.54 -37.35
N LYS A 204 1.87 4.31 -38.44
CA LYS A 204 2.13 5.76 -38.45
C LYS A 204 1.21 6.51 -37.49
N ARG A 205 -0.08 6.12 -37.43
CA ARG A 205 -1.03 6.72 -36.49
C ARG A 205 -0.69 6.39 -35.04
N ILE A 206 -0.34 5.15 -34.74
CA ILE A 206 0.09 4.72 -33.39
C ILE A 206 1.35 5.48 -32.98
N GLU A 207 2.33 5.60 -33.88
CA GLU A 207 3.56 6.33 -33.64
C GLU A 207 3.32 7.82 -33.40
N LYS A 208 2.47 8.45 -34.21
CA LYS A 208 2.05 9.85 -34.02
C LYS A 208 1.26 10.07 -32.73
N GLU A 209 0.43 9.09 -32.32
CA GLU A 209 -0.27 9.13 -31.03
C GLU A 209 0.71 8.97 -29.86
N LYS A 210 1.70 8.07 -29.96
CA LYS A 210 2.79 7.90 -28.98
C LYS A 210 3.65 9.16 -28.87
N ALA A 211 4.04 9.77 -29.98
CA ALA A 211 4.84 11.00 -30.01
C ALA A 211 4.11 12.21 -29.38
N ARG A 212 2.77 12.16 -29.33
CA ARG A 212 1.94 13.18 -28.67
C ARG A 212 1.60 12.85 -27.21
N GLU A 213 1.97 11.67 -26.74
CA GLU A 213 1.68 11.25 -25.38
C GLU A 213 2.55 12.05 -24.41
N LYS A 214 1.90 12.94 -23.67
CA LYS A 214 2.54 13.72 -22.62
C LYS A 214 2.95 12.80 -21.47
N THR A 215 4.23 12.85 -21.10
CA THR A 215 4.76 12.15 -19.93
C THR A 215 4.14 12.69 -18.64
N LEU A 216 4.20 11.90 -17.57
CA LEU A 216 3.77 12.33 -16.24
C LEU A 216 4.53 13.57 -15.77
N GLU A 217 5.85 13.55 -15.94
CA GLU A 217 6.76 14.66 -15.67
C GLU A 217 6.30 15.97 -16.33
N SER A 218 5.80 15.94 -17.58
CA SER A 218 5.33 17.14 -18.28
C SER A 218 4.10 17.82 -17.65
N PHE A 219 3.41 17.14 -16.73
CA PHE A 219 2.31 17.70 -15.95
C PHE A 219 2.73 18.17 -14.57
N LEU A 220 4.00 18.03 -14.20
CA LEU A 220 4.60 18.48 -12.94
C LEU A 220 5.59 19.63 -13.19
N PRO A 221 5.12 20.79 -13.71
CA PRO A 221 6.00 21.90 -14.04
C PRO A 221 6.71 22.46 -12.81
N GLN A 222 7.92 22.98 -13.04
CA GLN A 222 8.64 23.77 -12.05
C GLN A 222 7.87 25.05 -11.74
N TRP A 223 7.97 25.49 -10.48
CA TRP A 223 7.36 26.73 -10.03
C TRP A 223 7.98 27.94 -10.75
N ASP A 224 7.17 28.98 -10.90
CA ASP A 224 7.55 30.26 -11.52
C ASP A 224 7.01 31.40 -10.65
N GLU A 225 7.76 32.50 -10.56
CA GLU A 225 7.43 33.66 -9.71
C GLU A 225 6.08 34.30 -10.05
N SER A 226 5.56 34.12 -11.27
CA SER A 226 4.24 34.61 -11.67
C SER A 226 3.06 33.84 -11.08
N TRP A 227 3.30 32.66 -10.48
CA TRP A 227 2.24 31.80 -9.96
C TRP A 227 1.74 32.29 -8.60
N LYS A 228 0.45 32.06 -8.33
CA LYS A 228 -0.18 32.45 -7.06
C LYS A 228 0.32 31.67 -5.86
N HIS A 229 0.64 30.40 -6.04
CA HIS A 229 1.09 29.53 -4.97
C HIS A 229 2.33 28.74 -5.36
N LYS A 230 3.18 28.49 -4.37
CA LYS A 230 4.37 27.64 -4.49
C LYS A 230 4.10 26.30 -3.80
N LEU A 231 4.14 25.22 -4.57
CA LEU A 231 4.14 23.86 -4.03
C LEU A 231 5.55 23.30 -4.01
N GLU A 232 6.08 23.09 -2.82
CA GLU A 232 7.33 22.39 -2.57
C GLU A 232 7.01 20.96 -2.12
N VAL A 233 7.72 19.97 -2.67
CA VAL A 233 7.59 18.58 -2.23
C VAL A 233 8.93 18.13 -1.71
N ARG A 234 8.99 17.81 -0.43
CA ARG A 234 10.19 17.38 0.27
C ARG A 234 10.09 15.90 0.61
N PHE A 235 11.14 15.17 0.29
CA PHE A 235 11.26 13.77 0.66
C PHE A 235 12.16 13.65 1.89
N VAL A 236 11.59 13.32 3.05
CA VAL A 236 12.26 13.47 4.35
C VAL A 236 12.36 12.12 5.06
N SER A 237 13.57 11.72 5.45
CA SER A 237 13.76 10.52 6.27
C SER A 237 13.21 10.75 7.68
N VAL A 238 12.44 9.79 8.20
CA VAL A 238 11.87 9.88 9.56
C VAL A 238 12.94 9.89 10.67
N LYS A 239 14.19 9.57 10.34
CA LYS A 239 15.35 9.60 11.26
C LYS A 239 16.12 10.93 11.22
N SER A 240 15.80 11.81 10.26
CA SER A 240 16.60 13.00 9.96
C SER A 240 16.28 14.17 10.90
N LYS A 241 17.12 15.21 10.89
CA LYS A 241 16.89 16.43 11.69
C LYS A 241 15.75 17.26 11.10
N GLU A 242 15.62 17.25 9.79
CA GLU A 242 14.57 17.92 9.02
C GLU A 242 13.19 17.43 9.47
N TYR A 243 12.99 16.11 9.61
CA TYR A 243 11.74 15.57 10.15
C TYR A 243 11.47 16.09 11.57
N ARG A 244 12.47 16.07 12.47
CA ARG A 244 12.29 16.53 13.86
C ARG A 244 11.82 17.99 13.94
N ASN A 245 12.27 18.84 13.00
CA ASN A 245 11.85 20.23 12.94
C ASN A 245 10.38 20.39 12.49
N ASP A 246 9.91 19.50 11.60
CA ASP A 246 8.55 19.54 11.05
C ASP A 246 7.54 18.67 11.85
N ALA A 247 8.01 17.83 12.79
CA ALA A 247 7.21 16.78 13.43
C ALA A 247 5.93 17.31 14.11
N GLN A 248 5.99 18.47 14.77
CA GLN A 248 4.81 19.06 15.39
C GLN A 248 3.80 19.54 14.32
N GLU A 249 4.27 20.15 13.23
CA GLU A 249 3.40 20.60 12.13
C GLU A 249 2.70 19.41 11.45
N GLU A 250 3.43 18.33 11.21
CA GLU A 250 2.84 17.08 10.70
C GLU A 250 1.80 16.48 11.65
N PHE A 251 2.08 16.48 12.97
CA PHE A 251 1.13 15.96 13.95
C PHE A 251 -0.17 16.77 13.99
N GLU A 252 -0.10 18.11 13.93
CA GLU A 252 -1.31 18.94 13.89
C GLU A 252 -2.12 18.69 12.61
N LEU A 253 -1.46 18.48 11.47
CA LEU A 253 -2.12 18.08 10.23
C LEU A 253 -2.79 16.71 10.36
N TYR A 254 -2.09 15.73 10.93
CA TYR A 254 -2.62 14.39 11.19
C TYR A 254 -3.87 14.45 12.09
N LYS A 255 -3.81 15.22 13.18
CA LYS A 255 -4.94 15.42 14.10
C LYS A 255 -6.13 16.06 13.40
N LYS A 256 -5.91 17.10 12.58
CA LYS A 256 -6.96 17.72 11.75
C LYS A 256 -7.60 16.68 10.84
N TYR A 257 -6.80 15.91 10.11
CA TYR A 257 -7.27 14.86 9.20
C TYR A 257 -8.10 13.78 9.93
N GLN A 258 -7.58 13.24 11.03
CA GLN A 258 -8.25 12.20 11.82
C GLN A 258 -9.60 12.68 12.35
N SER A 259 -9.66 13.91 12.87
CA SER A 259 -10.89 14.47 13.42
C SER A 259 -11.98 14.70 12.36
N MET A 260 -11.62 15.13 11.15
CA MET A 260 -12.59 15.47 10.10
C MET A 260 -12.95 14.30 9.19
N ILE A 261 -12.03 13.38 8.93
CA ILE A 261 -12.22 12.28 7.97
C ILE A 261 -12.59 10.97 8.66
N HIS A 262 -12.07 10.74 9.87
CA HIS A 262 -12.28 9.51 10.63
C HIS A 262 -13.16 9.71 11.87
N GLU A 263 -13.57 10.95 12.16
CA GLU A 263 -14.32 11.33 13.38
C GLU A 263 -13.58 10.92 14.67
N ASP A 264 -12.26 10.70 14.58
CA ASP A 264 -11.42 10.30 15.70
C ASP A 264 -10.74 11.52 16.29
N LYS A 265 -11.21 11.91 17.48
CA LYS A 265 -10.71 13.07 18.22
C LYS A 265 -9.59 12.71 19.21
N ARG A 266 -9.33 11.41 19.43
CA ARG A 266 -8.31 10.96 20.39
C ARG A 266 -7.02 10.63 19.66
N ASN A 267 -6.17 11.64 19.50
CA ASN A 267 -4.84 11.46 18.90
C ASN A 267 -3.79 12.08 19.83
N SER A 268 -2.89 11.26 20.33
CA SER A 268 -1.69 11.71 21.05
C SER A 268 -0.49 11.77 20.09
N PHE A 269 0.50 12.59 20.41
CA PHE A 269 1.74 12.65 19.62
C PHE A 269 2.47 11.30 19.64
N GLU A 270 2.44 10.60 20.78
CA GLU A 270 3.05 9.28 20.93
C GLU A 270 2.39 8.22 20.04
N ASP A 271 1.05 8.23 19.93
CA ASP A 271 0.33 7.32 19.05
C ASP A 271 0.63 7.62 17.58
N PHE A 272 0.71 8.90 17.21
CA PHE A 272 1.14 9.33 15.87
C PHE A 272 2.55 8.82 15.56
N GLU A 273 3.50 9.02 16.46
CA GLU A 273 4.86 8.51 16.28
C GLU A 273 4.89 7.00 16.17
N ARG A 274 4.19 6.29 17.06
CA ARG A 274 4.10 4.84 17.05
C ARG A 274 3.49 4.32 15.74
N PHE A 275 2.52 5.02 15.18
CA PHE A 275 1.78 4.58 14.00
C PHE A 275 2.49 4.89 12.68
N LEU A 276 3.08 6.09 12.55
CA LEU A 276 3.59 6.60 11.26
C LEU A 276 5.12 6.73 11.21
N VAL A 277 5.77 6.96 12.36
CA VAL A 277 7.17 7.42 12.42
C VAL A 277 8.12 6.30 12.85
N LYS A 278 7.84 5.64 13.97
CA LYS A 278 8.66 4.57 14.55
C LYS A 278 8.72 3.40 13.58
N SER A 279 9.85 3.21 12.93
CA SER A 279 10.06 2.19 11.90
C SER A 279 10.94 1.05 12.41
N PRO A 280 10.61 -0.23 12.11
CA PRO A 280 11.51 -1.34 12.35
C PRO A 280 12.61 -1.43 11.28
N LEU A 281 12.51 -0.64 10.20
CA LEU A 281 13.42 -0.75 9.06
C LEU A 281 14.81 -0.19 9.38
N THR A 282 15.80 -1.06 9.20
CA THR A 282 17.22 -0.78 9.37
C THR A 282 17.93 -1.06 8.06
N ASP A 283 18.21 -0.01 7.29
CA ASP A 283 19.04 -0.16 6.10
C ASP A 283 20.51 -0.25 6.50
N GLU A 284 21.05 -1.45 6.40
CA GLU A 284 22.46 -1.75 6.60
C GLU A 284 23.23 -1.82 5.27
N SER A 285 22.59 -1.46 4.15
CA SER A 285 23.29 -1.34 2.89
C SER A 285 24.43 -0.32 3.05
N ARG A 286 25.63 -0.72 2.65
CA ARG A 286 26.78 0.17 2.53
C ARG A 286 26.82 0.84 1.16
N ASP A 287 25.71 0.83 0.43
CA ASP A 287 25.66 1.50 -0.87
C ASP A 287 25.60 3.02 -0.65
N GLU A 288 26.36 3.78 -1.43
CA GLU A 288 26.37 5.26 -1.34
C GLU A 288 25.20 5.88 -2.16
N ILE A 289 24.14 5.10 -2.40
CA ILE A 289 23.06 5.47 -3.32
C ILE A 289 21.93 6.09 -2.50
N GLU A 290 21.81 7.41 -2.55
CA GLU A 290 20.67 8.12 -1.97
C GLU A 290 19.45 8.14 -2.91
N PRO A 291 18.20 8.07 -2.38
CA PRO A 291 17.91 7.76 -0.99
C PRO A 291 18.21 6.29 -0.65
N HIS A 292 18.68 6.08 0.58
CA HIS A 292 18.77 4.75 1.19
C HIS A 292 17.40 4.06 1.29
N PHE A 293 17.41 2.75 1.57
CA PHE A 293 16.17 2.04 1.91
C PHE A 293 15.67 2.46 3.30
N GLY A 294 14.37 2.37 3.52
CA GLY A 294 13.76 2.70 4.80
C GLY A 294 12.51 3.55 4.69
N SER A 295 12.21 4.29 5.75
CA SER A 295 10.94 5.00 5.90
C SER A 295 11.10 6.50 5.75
N TYR A 296 10.20 7.08 4.96
CA TYR A 296 10.22 8.48 4.59
C TYR A 296 8.81 9.08 4.64
N HIS A 297 8.77 10.39 4.86
CA HIS A 297 7.59 11.21 4.70
C HIS A 297 7.78 12.11 3.48
N GLU A 298 6.88 12.01 2.51
CA GLU A 298 6.79 12.94 1.38
C GLU A 298 5.88 14.10 1.79
N GLN A 299 6.48 15.22 2.16
CA GLN A 299 5.80 16.41 2.64
C GLN A 299 5.44 17.35 1.49
N TYR A 300 4.16 17.69 1.37
CA TYR A 300 3.63 18.63 0.40
C TYR A 300 3.41 19.98 1.07
N ARG A 301 4.28 20.94 0.79
CA ARG A 301 4.28 22.28 1.37
C ARG A 301 3.72 23.29 0.37
N LEU A 302 2.56 23.85 0.66
CA LEU A 302 1.96 24.94 -0.10
C LEU A 302 2.25 26.26 0.61
N ASP A 303 2.94 27.18 -0.06
CA ASP A 303 3.33 28.49 0.48
C ASP A 303 4.02 28.41 1.86
N GLY A 304 4.84 27.37 2.04
CA GLY A 304 5.57 27.14 3.28
C GLY A 304 4.76 26.47 4.40
N LYS A 305 3.55 25.95 4.13
CA LYS A 305 2.75 25.15 5.08
C LYS A 305 2.52 23.73 4.59
N ILE A 306 2.68 22.72 5.44
CA ILE A 306 2.39 21.32 5.09
C ILE A 306 0.88 21.12 4.93
N ILE A 307 0.46 20.72 3.73
CA ILE A 307 -0.95 20.43 3.38
C ILE A 307 -1.22 18.95 3.15
N ALA A 308 -0.19 18.12 2.93
CA ALA A 308 -0.31 16.68 2.83
C ALA A 308 1.01 15.99 3.18
N VAL A 309 0.92 14.76 3.68
CA VAL A 309 2.08 13.91 3.96
C VAL A 309 1.78 12.49 3.49
N GLY A 310 2.58 12.01 2.54
CA GLY A 310 2.63 10.59 2.16
C GLY A 310 3.64 9.85 3.04
N VAL A 311 3.19 8.82 3.76
CA VAL A 311 4.05 7.96 4.59
C VAL A 311 4.43 6.73 3.76
N VAL A 312 5.72 6.59 3.46
CA VAL A 312 6.20 5.66 2.44
C VAL A 312 7.42 4.86 2.93
N ASP A 313 7.62 3.70 2.32
CA ASP A 313 8.86 2.94 2.42
C ASP A 313 9.53 2.79 1.05
N ILE A 314 10.84 2.98 1.02
CA ILE A 314 11.70 2.60 -0.11
C ILE A 314 12.32 1.25 0.21
N LEU A 315 12.06 0.26 -0.63
CA LEU A 315 12.51 -1.12 -0.48
C LEU A 315 13.20 -1.59 -1.77
N PRO A 316 13.93 -2.72 -1.74
CA PRO A 316 14.76 -3.15 -2.88
C PRO A 316 14.04 -3.22 -4.22
N LYS A 317 12.76 -3.62 -4.23
CA LYS A 317 11.97 -3.78 -5.47
C LYS A 317 10.80 -2.81 -5.59
N CYS A 318 10.45 -2.10 -4.52
CA CYS A 318 9.28 -1.25 -4.54
C CYS A 318 9.35 0.03 -3.71
N PHE A 319 8.55 0.99 -4.16
CA PHE A 319 8.12 2.14 -3.39
C PHE A 319 6.74 1.83 -2.81
N SER A 320 6.61 1.80 -1.49
CA SER A 320 5.40 1.33 -0.80
C SER A 320 4.71 2.49 -0.09
N SER A 321 3.53 2.89 -0.59
CA SER A 321 2.69 3.91 0.04
C SER A 321 1.83 3.28 1.13
N LYS A 322 2.03 3.71 2.37
CA LYS A 322 1.40 3.10 3.56
C LYS A 322 0.18 3.89 4.01
N TYR A 323 0.34 5.20 4.11
CA TYR A 323 -0.66 6.09 4.69
C TYR A 323 -0.55 7.48 4.07
N LEU A 324 -1.68 8.17 3.95
CA LEU A 324 -1.75 9.55 3.48
C LEU A 324 -2.71 10.30 4.40
N PHE A 325 -2.24 11.43 4.92
CA PHE A 325 -3.07 12.40 5.60
C PHE A 325 -2.83 13.77 4.98
N TYR A 326 -3.89 14.57 4.94
CA TYR A 326 -3.87 15.86 4.26
C TYR A 326 -4.86 16.83 4.89
N ASP A 327 -4.70 18.11 4.58
CA ASP A 327 -5.57 19.17 5.07
C ASP A 327 -6.89 19.09 4.28
N PRO A 328 -8.03 18.79 4.95
CA PRO A 328 -9.32 18.62 4.29
C PRO A 328 -9.80 19.86 3.53
N ASP A 329 -9.29 21.06 3.84
CA ASP A 329 -9.61 22.30 3.13
C ASP A 329 -9.16 22.23 1.66
N TYR A 330 -8.16 21.39 1.36
CA TYR A 330 -7.62 21.17 0.01
C TYR A 330 -8.19 19.90 -0.66
N ALA A 331 -9.27 19.32 -0.13
CA ALA A 331 -9.87 18.10 -0.69
C ALA A 331 -10.31 18.24 -2.16
N PHE A 332 -10.56 19.47 -2.64
CA PHE A 332 -10.88 19.75 -4.04
C PHE A 332 -9.74 19.38 -5.01
N LEU A 333 -8.50 19.32 -4.53
CA LEU A 333 -7.31 18.94 -5.32
C LEU A 333 -7.17 17.42 -5.51
N THR A 334 -8.04 16.62 -4.89
CA THR A 334 -8.01 15.15 -5.01
C THR A 334 -6.63 14.59 -4.62
N LEU A 335 -6.15 15.00 -3.43
CA LEU A 335 -4.77 14.78 -3.00
C LEU A 335 -4.38 13.29 -3.02
N GLY A 336 -5.29 12.37 -2.70
CA GLY A 336 -5.00 10.92 -2.80
C GLY A 336 -4.62 10.42 -4.20
N THR A 337 -5.18 10.99 -5.25
CA THR A 337 -4.76 10.67 -6.63
C THR A 337 -3.52 11.49 -7.01
N TYR A 338 -3.43 12.75 -6.58
CA TYR A 338 -2.28 13.60 -6.90
C TYR A 338 -0.98 13.07 -6.31
N THR A 339 -0.95 12.71 -5.03
CA THR A 339 0.26 12.19 -4.37
C THR A 339 0.69 10.85 -4.96
N ALA A 340 -0.24 9.94 -5.24
CA ALA A 340 0.08 8.69 -5.93
C ALA A 340 0.72 8.91 -7.31
N LEU A 341 0.30 9.96 -8.05
CA LEU A 341 0.95 10.33 -9.30
C LEU A 341 2.35 10.92 -9.08
N ARG A 342 2.56 11.70 -8.01
CA ARG A 342 3.88 12.23 -7.65
C ARG A 342 4.84 11.11 -7.24
N GLU A 343 4.40 10.17 -6.42
CA GLU A 343 5.15 8.98 -6.03
C GLU A 343 5.54 8.15 -7.27
N ILE A 344 4.62 7.93 -8.23
CA ILE A 344 4.97 7.25 -9.50
C ILE A 344 6.03 8.04 -10.28
N SER A 345 5.90 9.36 -10.39
CA SER A 345 6.90 10.20 -11.09
C SER A 345 8.26 10.13 -10.40
N TYR A 346 8.29 10.16 -9.06
CA TYR A 346 9.51 10.04 -8.28
C TYR A 346 10.20 8.68 -8.52
N VAL A 347 9.44 7.58 -8.54
CA VAL A 347 10.04 6.28 -8.89
C VAL A 347 10.59 6.29 -10.31
N GLN A 348 9.86 6.85 -11.28
CA GLN A 348 10.28 6.89 -12.69
C GLN A 348 11.53 7.76 -12.93
N SER A 349 11.55 8.97 -12.37
CA SER A 349 12.54 10.01 -12.67
C SER A 349 13.76 9.96 -11.75
N ASP A 350 13.59 9.50 -10.51
CA ASP A 350 14.64 9.54 -9.48
C ASP A 350 15.14 8.16 -9.07
N LEU A 351 14.25 7.25 -8.67
CA LEU A 351 14.68 5.99 -8.06
C LEU A 351 15.11 4.96 -9.09
N LEU A 352 14.31 4.75 -10.15
CA LEU A 352 14.56 3.73 -11.15
C LEU A 352 15.92 3.88 -11.88
N PRO A 353 16.38 5.09 -12.25
CA PRO A 353 17.71 5.26 -12.83
C PRO A 353 18.86 4.87 -11.90
N ARG A 354 18.66 4.98 -10.58
CA ARG A 354 19.66 4.65 -9.55
C ARG A 354 19.55 3.20 -9.07
N ARG A 355 18.34 2.63 -9.12
CA ARG A 355 17.99 1.29 -8.61
C ARG A 355 17.03 0.60 -9.57
N ALA A 356 17.56 -0.08 -10.59
CA ALA A 356 16.77 -0.66 -11.68
C ALA A 356 15.74 -1.74 -11.23
N GLU A 357 15.97 -2.40 -10.09
CA GLU A 357 15.01 -3.36 -9.52
C GLU A 357 13.80 -2.68 -8.86
N LEU A 358 13.93 -1.42 -8.44
CA LEU A 358 12.89 -0.62 -7.79
C LEU A 358 11.93 -0.03 -8.84
N LYS A 359 11.16 -0.92 -9.46
CA LYS A 359 10.20 -0.56 -10.53
C LYS A 359 8.74 -0.71 -10.13
N TYR A 360 8.46 -1.24 -8.94
CA TYR A 360 7.09 -1.44 -8.50
C TYR A 360 6.64 -0.36 -7.52
N TYR A 361 5.40 0.07 -7.67
CA TYR A 361 4.72 0.96 -6.75
C TYR A 361 3.59 0.20 -6.05
N TYR A 362 3.68 0.07 -4.73
CA TYR A 362 2.73 -0.68 -3.89
C TYR A 362 1.79 0.32 -3.25
N MET A 363 0.50 0.25 -3.60
CA MET A 363 -0.54 1.19 -3.13
C MET A 363 -1.26 0.68 -1.88
N GLY A 364 -0.67 -0.23 -1.12
CA GLY A 364 -1.34 -0.90 -0.01
C GLY A 364 -2.35 -1.95 -0.48
N TYR A 365 -3.57 -1.91 0.05
CA TYR A 365 -4.63 -2.86 -0.31
C TYR A 365 -5.64 -2.29 -1.31
N TYR A 366 -6.15 -3.17 -2.16
CA TYR A 366 -7.33 -3.01 -3.01
C TYR A 366 -8.48 -3.81 -2.41
N ILE A 367 -9.61 -3.13 -2.19
CA ILE A 367 -10.83 -3.73 -1.64
C ILE A 367 -11.95 -3.41 -2.64
N ASN A 368 -12.45 -4.43 -3.33
CA ASN A 368 -13.42 -4.25 -4.42
C ASN A 368 -14.73 -3.61 -3.94
N SER A 369 -15.19 -3.99 -2.75
CA SER A 369 -16.43 -3.50 -2.14
C SER A 369 -16.32 -2.09 -1.56
N CYS A 370 -15.11 -1.51 -1.45
CA CYS A 370 -14.90 -0.21 -0.81
C CYS A 370 -14.51 0.86 -1.83
N PRO A 371 -15.39 1.84 -2.14
CA PRO A 371 -15.09 2.94 -3.07
C PRO A 371 -13.78 3.68 -2.77
N LYS A 372 -13.50 3.96 -1.49
CA LYS A 372 -12.28 4.64 -1.01
C LYS A 372 -11.00 3.85 -1.31
N MET A 373 -11.09 2.54 -1.54
CA MET A 373 -9.95 1.67 -1.84
C MET A 373 -9.92 1.20 -3.29
N ARG A 374 -11.09 1.18 -3.95
CA ARG A 374 -11.27 0.71 -5.33
C ARG A 374 -10.60 1.63 -6.36
N TYR A 375 -10.37 2.92 -6.04
CA TYR A 375 -9.73 3.85 -6.98
C TYR A 375 -8.33 3.41 -7.41
N LYS A 376 -7.61 2.66 -6.57
CA LYS A 376 -6.26 2.14 -6.86
C LYS A 376 -6.21 1.29 -8.14
N GLY A 377 -7.31 0.61 -8.46
CA GLY A 377 -7.44 -0.16 -9.71
C GLY A 377 -7.52 0.69 -11.00
N LYS A 378 -7.53 2.04 -10.88
CA LYS A 378 -7.47 2.97 -12.01
C LYS A 378 -6.03 3.27 -12.44
N PHE A 379 -5.05 3.00 -11.59
CA PHE A 379 -3.64 3.01 -11.95
C PHE A 379 -3.38 1.72 -12.73
N ARG A 380 -2.87 1.83 -13.96
CA ARG A 380 -2.77 0.68 -14.86
C ARG A 380 -1.44 0.69 -15.62
N PRO A 381 -0.90 -0.50 -15.95
CA PRO A 381 -1.39 -1.83 -15.56
C PRO A 381 -1.07 -2.16 -14.08
N SER A 382 -2.00 -2.80 -13.37
CA SER A 382 -1.79 -3.22 -11.98
C SER A 382 -2.06 -4.70 -11.80
N ASP A 383 -1.43 -5.29 -10.80
CA ASP A 383 -1.59 -6.69 -10.41
C ASP A 383 -2.15 -6.79 -8.99
N LEU A 384 -2.92 -7.85 -8.73
CA LEU A 384 -3.31 -8.26 -7.38
C LEU A 384 -2.51 -9.50 -6.96
N LEU A 385 -2.12 -9.56 -5.69
CA LEU A 385 -1.51 -10.75 -5.11
C LEU A 385 -2.57 -11.82 -4.83
N CYS A 386 -2.34 -13.05 -5.28
CA CYS A 386 -3.14 -14.21 -4.89
C CYS A 386 -2.77 -14.63 -3.46
N ASP A 387 -3.73 -14.70 -2.54
CA ASP A 387 -3.46 -15.12 -1.15
C ASP A 387 -3.17 -16.63 -1.04
N HIS A 388 -3.58 -17.43 -2.03
CA HIS A 388 -3.35 -18.87 -2.06
C HIS A 388 -1.92 -19.23 -2.51
N SER A 389 -1.48 -18.65 -3.62
CA SER A 389 -0.19 -19.00 -4.26
C SER A 389 0.90 -17.94 -4.11
N PHE A 390 0.56 -16.74 -3.59
CA PHE A 390 1.42 -15.55 -3.57
C PHE A 390 2.02 -15.17 -4.93
N THR A 391 1.28 -15.48 -6.00
CA THR A 391 1.60 -15.04 -7.35
C THR A 391 0.84 -13.76 -7.70
N TRP A 392 1.45 -12.94 -8.56
CA TRP A 392 0.85 -11.70 -9.03
C TRP A 392 -0.01 -11.97 -10.26
N VAL A 393 -1.28 -11.58 -10.19
CA VAL A 393 -2.26 -11.78 -11.26
C VAL A 393 -2.72 -10.43 -11.78
N PRO A 394 -2.72 -10.19 -13.11
CA PRO A 394 -3.17 -8.92 -13.66
C PRO A 394 -4.58 -8.55 -13.18
N LEU A 395 -4.77 -7.31 -12.72
CA LEU A 395 -6.07 -6.83 -12.22
C LEU A 395 -7.18 -7.01 -13.27
N SER A 396 -6.86 -6.95 -14.56
CA SER A 396 -7.82 -7.20 -15.64
C SER A 396 -8.40 -8.62 -15.64
N GLU A 397 -7.65 -9.61 -15.14
CA GLU A 397 -8.10 -10.99 -14.97
C GLU A 397 -8.88 -11.15 -13.65
N CYS A 398 -8.46 -10.48 -12.57
CA CYS A 398 -9.14 -10.58 -11.27
C CYS A 398 -10.53 -9.94 -11.26
N LEU A 399 -10.74 -8.83 -11.98
CA LEU A 399 -11.99 -8.06 -11.92
C LEU A 399 -13.25 -8.85 -12.34
N PRO A 400 -13.25 -9.61 -13.47
CA PRO A 400 -14.37 -10.50 -13.80
C PRO A 400 -14.65 -11.55 -12.73
N MET A 401 -13.61 -12.15 -12.15
CA MET A 401 -13.75 -13.17 -11.10
C MET A 401 -14.36 -12.59 -9.81
N LEU A 402 -13.92 -11.39 -9.42
CA LEU A 402 -14.52 -10.64 -8.31
C LEU A 402 -15.98 -10.30 -8.57
N ALA A 403 -16.32 -9.90 -9.80
CA ALA A 403 -17.69 -9.58 -10.16
C ALA A 403 -18.59 -10.83 -10.10
N ALA A 404 -18.10 -11.97 -10.58
CA ALA A 404 -18.81 -13.25 -10.51
C ALA A 404 -19.04 -13.72 -9.06
N ASN A 405 -18.11 -13.41 -8.14
CA ASN A 405 -18.21 -13.75 -6.72
C ASN A 405 -18.74 -12.59 -5.85
N GLU A 406 -19.47 -11.63 -6.43
CA GLU A 406 -20.07 -10.49 -5.72
C GLU A 406 -19.11 -9.65 -4.85
N GLY A 407 -17.82 -9.67 -5.17
CA GLY A 407 -16.75 -9.00 -4.43
C GLY A 407 -16.33 -9.70 -3.14
N ASN A 408 -16.77 -10.94 -2.89
CA ASN A 408 -16.30 -11.79 -1.81
C ASN A 408 -14.87 -12.29 -2.08
N PHE A 409 -14.28 -12.97 -1.10
CA PHE A 409 -12.94 -13.53 -1.24
C PHE A 409 -12.92 -14.56 -2.37
N THR A 410 -12.07 -14.32 -3.36
CA THR A 410 -11.81 -15.16 -4.51
C THR A 410 -10.33 -15.54 -4.55
N ILE A 411 -10.06 -16.82 -4.78
CA ILE A 411 -8.73 -17.33 -5.07
C ILE A 411 -8.48 -17.16 -6.57
N TRP A 412 -7.33 -16.60 -6.93
CA TRP A 412 -6.91 -16.51 -8.33
C TRP A 412 -6.18 -17.77 -8.72
N ARG A 413 -6.50 -18.32 -9.89
CA ARG A 413 -5.78 -19.46 -10.48
C ARG A 413 -5.70 -20.65 -9.52
N GLU A 414 -6.86 -21.19 -9.15
CA GLU A 414 -7.00 -22.34 -8.24
C GLU A 414 -6.24 -23.59 -8.72
N GLU A 415 -5.92 -23.66 -10.01
CA GLU A 415 -5.08 -24.69 -10.61
C GLU A 415 -3.61 -24.64 -10.17
N MET A 416 -3.15 -23.50 -9.64
CA MET A 416 -1.78 -23.34 -9.17
C MET A 416 -1.62 -23.95 -7.77
N PRO A 417 -0.47 -24.58 -7.45
CA PRO A 417 -0.25 -25.13 -6.12
C PRO A 417 -0.30 -24.04 -5.04
N PRO A 418 -0.74 -24.39 -3.81
CA PRO A 418 -0.65 -23.48 -2.68
C PRO A 418 0.79 -23.06 -2.43
N ALA A 419 0.96 -21.91 -1.78
CA ALA A 419 2.25 -21.43 -1.37
C ALA A 419 3.04 -22.48 -0.58
N THR A 420 4.30 -22.67 -0.95
CA THR A 420 5.21 -23.57 -0.23
C THR A 420 5.32 -23.14 1.23
N LYS A 421 5.18 -24.10 2.15
CA LYS A 421 5.37 -23.90 3.59
C LYS A 421 6.85 -24.04 3.97
N MET A 422 7.25 -23.43 5.08
CA MET A 422 8.58 -23.63 5.65
C MET A 422 8.60 -24.88 6.54
N ASP A 423 9.68 -25.65 6.46
CA ASP A 423 9.95 -26.68 7.45
C ASP A 423 10.20 -26.02 8.82
N VAL A 424 9.34 -26.32 9.79
CA VAL A 424 9.37 -25.70 11.13
C VAL A 424 10.69 -25.95 11.83
N ASP A 425 11.35 -27.10 11.60
CA ASP A 425 12.63 -27.44 12.21
C ASP A 425 13.78 -26.51 11.77
N LYS A 426 13.62 -25.85 10.63
CA LYS A 426 14.60 -24.92 10.06
C LYS A 426 14.27 -23.45 10.36
N LEU A 427 13.18 -23.17 11.06
CA LEU A 427 12.88 -21.81 11.51
C LEU A 427 13.92 -21.35 12.53
N ASN A 428 14.35 -20.11 12.39
CA ASN A 428 15.27 -19.49 13.33
C ASN A 428 14.49 -18.81 14.44
N VAL A 429 14.78 -19.19 15.69
CA VAL A 429 14.16 -18.65 16.90
C VAL A 429 15.22 -17.98 17.78
N PHE A 430 14.82 -16.93 18.48
CA PHE A 430 15.65 -16.29 19.49
C PHE A 430 15.50 -17.03 20.82
N TYR A 431 16.60 -17.58 21.32
CA TYR A 431 16.66 -18.39 22.55
C TYR A 431 17.99 -18.14 23.27
N LYS A 432 17.93 -17.82 24.57
CA LYS A 432 19.11 -17.57 25.44
C LYS A 432 20.12 -16.60 24.80
N HIS A 433 19.63 -15.43 24.40
CA HIS A 433 20.39 -14.35 23.75
C HIS A 433 21.06 -14.67 22.41
N LYS A 434 20.73 -15.80 21.79
CA LYS A 434 21.28 -16.23 20.49
C LYS A 434 20.18 -16.70 19.56
N ILE A 435 20.52 -16.84 18.28
CA ILE A 435 19.59 -17.34 17.26
C ILE A 435 19.96 -18.79 16.96
N TYR A 436 18.98 -19.67 17.06
CA TYR A 436 19.12 -21.09 16.80
C TYR A 436 18.00 -21.56 15.87
N SER A 437 18.25 -22.61 15.10
CA SER A 437 17.15 -23.32 14.45
C SER A 437 16.27 -24.01 15.48
N TRP A 438 14.98 -24.13 15.21
CA TRP A 438 14.05 -24.82 16.10
C TRP A 438 14.47 -26.27 16.38
N LYS A 439 15.06 -26.96 15.38
CA LYS A 439 15.67 -28.28 15.57
C LYS A 439 16.73 -28.30 16.67
N GLN A 440 17.58 -27.28 16.73
CA GLN A 440 18.62 -27.18 17.76
C GLN A 440 18.01 -26.90 19.13
N VAL A 441 17.01 -26.01 19.23
CA VAL A 441 16.37 -25.70 20.51
C VAL A 441 15.70 -26.94 21.10
N LYS A 442 14.89 -27.66 20.32
CA LYS A 442 14.25 -28.90 20.80
C LYS A 442 15.24 -30.01 21.20
N ALA A 443 16.43 -30.03 20.61
CA ALA A 443 17.45 -31.01 20.95
C ALA A 443 18.14 -30.68 22.28
N VAL A 444 18.26 -29.40 22.62
CA VAL A 444 18.92 -28.92 23.84
C VAL A 444 17.93 -28.77 25.00
N ASP A 445 16.69 -28.40 24.71
CA ASP A 445 15.65 -28.11 25.68
C ASP A 445 14.30 -28.68 25.20
N PRO A 446 14.09 -30.00 25.32
CA PRO A 446 12.92 -30.68 24.79
C PRO A 446 11.59 -30.24 25.42
N ASP A 447 11.63 -29.73 26.65
CA ASP A 447 10.46 -29.30 27.41
C ASP A 447 9.78 -28.06 26.78
N LEU A 448 10.53 -27.28 26.00
CA LEU A 448 10.00 -26.15 25.24
C LEU A 448 9.18 -26.55 24.01
N ASN A 449 9.18 -27.83 23.62
CA ASN A 449 8.40 -28.34 22.50
C ASN A 449 6.93 -28.60 22.88
N THR A 450 6.27 -27.59 23.43
CA THR A 450 4.85 -27.63 23.77
C THR A 450 4.00 -27.51 22.50
N GLU A 451 2.73 -27.94 22.59
CA GLU A 451 1.77 -27.78 21.50
C GLU A 451 1.59 -26.31 21.11
N GLU A 452 1.55 -25.41 22.10
CA GLU A 452 1.45 -23.97 21.90
C GLU A 452 2.62 -23.41 21.06
N VAL A 453 3.87 -23.76 21.41
CA VAL A 453 5.04 -23.30 20.64
C VAL A 453 5.03 -23.88 19.23
N ALA A 454 4.66 -25.17 19.10
CA ALA A 454 4.56 -25.83 17.82
C ALA A 454 3.50 -25.19 16.90
N ASP A 455 2.35 -24.76 17.45
CA ASP A 455 1.31 -24.03 16.72
C ASP A 455 1.81 -22.67 16.23
N LYS A 456 2.44 -21.88 17.10
CA LYS A 456 2.99 -20.56 16.73
C LYS A 456 4.00 -20.66 15.60
N LEU A 457 4.85 -21.68 15.63
CA LEU A 457 5.84 -21.94 14.58
C LEU A 457 5.20 -22.40 13.27
N ARG A 458 4.17 -23.26 13.33
CA ARG A 458 3.40 -23.67 12.14
C ARG A 458 2.71 -22.47 11.50
N GLU A 459 2.02 -21.64 12.26
CA GLU A 459 1.35 -20.44 11.76
C GLU A 459 2.34 -19.46 11.11
N TRP A 460 3.48 -19.20 11.76
CA TRP A 460 4.53 -18.34 11.20
C TRP A 460 5.09 -18.90 9.88
N SER A 461 5.37 -20.21 9.86
CA SER A 461 5.83 -20.92 8.65
C SER A 461 4.84 -20.78 7.49
N GLU A 462 3.54 -20.92 7.76
CA GLU A 462 2.50 -20.84 6.72
C GLU A 462 2.33 -19.42 6.19
N MET A 463 2.34 -18.42 7.08
CA MET A 463 2.10 -17.02 6.71
C MET A 463 3.26 -16.37 5.95
N VAL A 464 4.50 -16.85 6.15
CA VAL A 464 5.71 -16.27 5.53
C VAL A 464 6.30 -17.18 4.44
N GLY A 465 6.16 -18.50 4.58
CA GLY A 465 6.71 -19.50 3.67
C GLY A 465 8.23 -19.64 3.75
N PRO A 466 8.92 -20.11 2.68
CA PRO A 466 10.30 -20.58 2.77
C PRO A 466 11.33 -19.52 3.16
N GLU A 467 10.96 -18.25 2.98
CA GLU A 467 11.79 -17.10 3.34
C GLU A 467 11.78 -16.81 4.85
N ALA A 468 10.90 -17.43 5.62
CA ALA A 468 10.84 -17.31 7.08
C ALA A 468 12.17 -17.68 7.76
N LYS A 469 12.99 -18.51 7.11
CA LYS A 469 14.34 -18.87 7.59
C LYS A 469 15.29 -17.68 7.71
N TYR A 470 15.04 -16.56 7.02
CA TYR A 470 15.89 -15.37 7.10
C TYR A 470 15.50 -14.43 8.24
N ILE A 471 14.33 -14.63 8.84
CA ILE A 471 13.76 -13.77 9.87
C ILE A 471 13.76 -14.54 11.19
N ALA A 472 14.48 -14.04 12.20
CA ALA A 472 14.46 -14.65 13.51
C ALA A 472 13.12 -14.35 14.21
N LEU A 473 12.52 -15.39 14.80
CA LEU A 473 11.27 -15.31 15.54
C LEU A 473 11.54 -15.29 17.05
N TYR A 474 11.05 -14.27 17.73
CA TYR A 474 10.99 -14.21 19.18
C TYR A 474 9.65 -14.76 19.66
N LEU A 475 9.71 -15.78 20.52
CA LEU A 475 8.58 -16.37 21.23
C LEU A 475 8.81 -16.15 22.72
N LYS A 476 7.78 -15.66 23.43
CA LYS A 476 7.88 -15.37 24.86
C LYS A 476 8.16 -16.63 25.66
N GLU A 477 7.56 -17.74 25.24
CA GLU A 477 7.60 -19.05 25.90
C GLU A 477 9.03 -19.59 26.00
N LEU A 478 9.87 -19.28 25.00
CA LEU A 478 11.26 -19.71 24.95
C LEU A 478 12.17 -18.89 25.89
N ASN A 479 11.67 -17.80 26.46
CA ASN A 479 12.47 -16.81 27.19
C ASN A 479 11.81 -16.39 28.53
N MET A 480 10.92 -17.21 29.12
CA MET A 480 10.16 -16.87 30.34
C MET A 480 10.94 -16.95 31.66
N GLN A 481 12.10 -17.63 31.69
CA GLN A 481 12.88 -17.84 32.93
C GLN A 481 13.94 -16.75 33.20
N GLU A 482 14.01 -15.71 32.37
CA GLU A 482 14.87 -14.56 32.62
C GLU A 482 14.05 -13.49 33.37
N GLU A 483 14.07 -13.55 34.71
CA GLU A 483 13.95 -12.32 35.50
C GLU A 483 15.12 -11.44 35.07
N PHE A 484 14.80 -10.32 34.40
CA PHE A 484 15.79 -9.36 33.92
C PHE A 484 16.38 -8.61 35.12
N ASP A 485 17.47 -9.11 35.71
CA ASP A 485 18.37 -8.26 36.49
C ASP A 485 19.12 -7.32 35.52
N GLU A 486 18.72 -6.04 35.61
CA GLU A 486 19.16 -4.78 34.96
C GLU A 486 20.05 -4.78 33.70
#